data_AF-A0A538KY79-F1
#
_entry.id   AF-A0A538KY79-F1
#
_cell.length_a   1.000
_cell.length_b   1.000
_cell.length_c   1.000
_cell.angle_alpha   90.00
_cell.angle_beta   90.00
_cell.angle_gamma   90.00
#
_symmetry.space_group_name_H-M   'P 1'
#
loop_
_entity.id
_entity.type
_entity.pdbx_description
1 polymer ?
#
loop_
_entity_poly.entity_id
_entity_poly.type
_entity_poly.pdbx_seq_one_letter_code
_entity_poly.pdbx_strand_id
1 'polypeptide(L)'
;MKAYEQTGLHPYHHGILTVLGERSSETQGAIADALGYDRGQLVGLLDELEERGLVERRRDPNDRRRHIVSLTADGEKTHRRLRALSAARAALPAR
;
A
#
# COMPACT_ATOMS: atom_id res chain seq x y z
N MET A 1 -11.33 6.83 10.24
CA MET A 1 -11.78 5.42 10.35
C MET A 1 -10.94 4.77 11.44
N LYS A 2 -11.51 4.46 12.61
CA LYS A 2 -10.78 4.17 13.88
C LYS A 2 -9.76 3.01 13.84
N ALA A 3 -9.79 2.15 12.83
CA ALA A 3 -8.91 0.98 12.74
C ALA A 3 -7.44 1.31 12.40
N TYR A 4 -7.19 2.43 11.71
CA TYR A 4 -5.83 2.79 11.27
C TYR A 4 -5.15 3.85 12.16
N GLU A 5 -5.88 4.44 13.10
CA GLU A 5 -5.36 5.46 14.02
C GLU A 5 -4.20 4.92 14.87
N GLN A 6 -4.23 3.64 15.23
CA GLN A 6 -3.17 2.98 16.00
C GLN A 6 -1.93 2.61 15.18
N THR A 7 -2.01 2.64 13.85
CA THR A 7 -0.87 2.40 12.95
C THR A 7 -0.32 3.70 12.36
N GLY A 8 -0.99 4.83 12.58
CA GLY A 8 -0.68 6.12 11.98
C GLY A 8 -0.81 6.13 10.45
N LEU A 9 -1.51 5.16 9.85
CA LEU A 9 -1.68 5.04 8.41
C LEU A 9 -3.09 5.49 8.00
N HIS A 10 -3.26 6.06 6.81
CA HIS A 10 -4.58 6.36 6.26
C HIS A 10 -5.15 5.13 5.53
N PRO A 11 -6.48 4.97 5.41
CA PRO A 11 -7.09 3.97 4.53
C PRO A 11 -6.46 3.87 3.13
N TYR A 12 -5.99 4.99 2.57
CA TYR A 12 -5.34 5.02 1.27
C TYR A 12 -4.00 4.26 1.25
N HIS A 13 -3.20 4.40 2.31
CA HIS A 13 -1.97 3.61 2.49
C HIS A 13 -2.27 2.12 2.58
N HIS A 14 -3.35 1.74 3.27
CA HIS A 14 -3.74 0.34 3.36
C HIS A 14 -4.09 -0.27 2.00
N GLY A 15 -4.79 0.49 1.14
CA GLY A 15 -5.07 0.06 -0.24
C GLY A 15 -3.79 -0.24 -1.02
N ILE A 16 -2.80 0.65 -0.95
CA ILE A 16 -1.50 0.48 -1.62
C ILE A 16 -0.77 -0.76 -1.08
N LEU A 17 -0.66 -0.89 0.25
CA LEU A 17 -0.01 -2.04 0.88
C LEU A 17 -0.73 -3.36 0.57
N THR A 18 -2.04 -3.33 0.30
CA THR A 18 -2.82 -4.52 -0.09
C THR A 18 -2.50 -4.92 -1.53
N VAL A 19 -2.53 -3.99 -2.48
CA VAL A 19 -2.17 -4.25 -3.88
C VAL A 19 -0.75 -4.79 -4.00
N LEU A 20 0.20 -4.20 -3.27
CA LEU A 20 1.60 -4.63 -3.22
C LEU A 20 1.83 -5.88 -2.33
N GLY A 21 0.87 -6.26 -1.49
CA GLY A 21 0.96 -7.51 -0.73
C GLY A 21 0.50 -8.71 -1.55
N GLU A 22 -0.42 -8.49 -2.47
CA GLU A 22 -0.93 -9.49 -3.42
C GLU A 22 -0.03 -9.66 -4.65
N ARG A 23 0.78 -8.62 -4.96
CA ARG A 23 1.71 -8.59 -6.08
C ARG A 23 3.12 -8.29 -5.58
N SER A 24 4.12 -9.07 -5.97
CA SER A 24 5.51 -8.87 -5.50
C SER A 24 6.07 -7.45 -5.76
N SER A 25 5.65 -6.83 -6.86
CA SER A 25 5.90 -5.43 -7.20
C SER A 25 4.91 -4.96 -8.28
N GLU A 26 4.74 -3.65 -8.42
CA GLU A 26 3.84 -3.09 -9.43
C GLU A 26 4.28 -1.68 -9.86
N THR A 27 3.89 -1.25 -11.06
CA THR A 27 4.17 0.14 -11.47
C THR A 27 3.28 1.14 -10.74
N GLN A 28 3.78 2.35 -10.46
CA GLN A 28 2.94 3.42 -9.88
C GLN A 28 1.66 3.67 -10.68
N GLY A 29 1.72 3.62 -12.01
CA GLY A 29 0.53 3.78 -12.85
C GLY A 29 -0.51 2.70 -12.60
N ALA A 30 -0.08 1.43 -12.59
CA ALA A 30 -0.99 0.31 -12.34
C ALA A 30 -1.55 0.30 -10.91
N ILE A 31 -0.79 0.78 -9.91
CA ILE A 31 -1.30 0.95 -8.53
C ILE A 31 -2.41 2.02 -8.51
N ALA A 32 -2.19 3.15 -9.20
CA ALA A 32 -3.17 4.23 -9.29
C ALA A 32 -4.47 3.71 -9.94
N ASP A 33 -4.33 3.02 -11.07
CA ASP A 33 -5.46 2.47 -11.82
C ASP A 33 -6.23 1.42 -11.00
N ALA A 34 -5.52 0.52 -10.30
CA ALA A 34 -6.14 -0.52 -9.49
C ALA A 34 -6.94 0.03 -8.29
N LEU A 35 -6.50 1.17 -7.73
CA LEU A 35 -7.13 1.79 -6.55
C LEU A 35 -8.06 2.96 -6.91
N GLY A 36 -8.11 3.37 -8.17
CA GLY A 36 -8.85 4.55 -8.62
C GLY A 36 -8.30 5.86 -8.04
N TYR A 37 -7.00 5.91 -7.71
CA TYR A 37 -6.35 7.12 -7.20
C TYR A 37 -5.86 7.97 -8.37
N ASP A 38 -5.86 9.29 -8.20
CA ASP A 38 -5.11 10.12 -9.14
C ASP A 38 -3.60 9.98 -8.90
N ARG A 39 -2.81 10.26 -9.94
CA ARG A 39 -1.36 10.05 -9.90
C ARG A 39 -0.65 10.95 -8.89
N GLY A 40 -1.12 12.19 -8.70
CA GLY A 40 -0.52 13.13 -7.76
C GLY A 40 -0.76 12.68 -6.33
N GLN A 41 -1.99 12.30 -6.01
CA GLN A 41 -2.34 11.69 -4.73
C GLN A 41 -1.50 10.43 -4.47
N LEU A 42 -1.38 9.52 -5.44
CA LEU A 42 -0.59 8.30 -5.24
C LEU A 42 0.89 8.63 -4.96
N VAL A 43 1.48 9.62 -5.63
CA VAL A 43 2.88 9.99 -5.38
C VAL A 43 3.07 10.42 -3.93
N GLY A 44 2.23 11.32 -3.40
CA GLY A 44 2.35 11.76 -2.00
C GLY A 44 2.17 10.60 -1.01
N LEU A 45 1.21 9.71 -1.26
CA LEU A 45 1.02 8.51 -0.42
C LEU A 45 2.22 7.55 -0.47
N LEU A 46 2.87 7.43 -1.62
CA LEU A 46 4.08 6.61 -1.77
C LEU A 46 5.30 7.27 -1.12
N ASP A 47 5.39 8.60 -1.16
CA ASP A 47 6.42 9.36 -0.43
C ASP A 47 6.30 9.08 1.08
N GLU A 48 5.09 9.21 1.65
CA GLU A 48 4.84 8.93 3.06
C GLU A 48 5.15 7.47 3.45
N LEU A 49 4.83 6.52 2.57
CA LEU A 49 5.11 5.10 2.80
C LEU A 49 6.62 4.78 2.70
N GLU A 50 7.35 5.45 1.80
CA GLU A 50 8.79 5.28 1.62
C GLU A 50 9.56 5.93 2.79
N GLU A 51 9.15 7.11 3.25
CA GLU A 51 9.69 7.76 4.45
C GLU A 51 9.56 6.88 5.70
N ARG A 52 8.49 6.09 5.78
CA ARG A 52 8.26 5.12 6.86
C ARG A 52 8.99 3.79 6.65
N GLY A 53 9.73 3.65 5.55
CA GLY A 53 10.45 2.42 5.20
C GLY A 53 9.55 1.24 4.86
N LEU A 54 8.28 1.47 4.47
CA LEU A 54 7.31 0.42 4.19
C LEU A 54 7.29 0.01 2.72
N VAL A 55 7.67 0.90 1.81
CA VAL A 55 7.82 0.61 0.38
C VAL A 55 9.19 1.08 -0.10
N GLU A 56 9.62 0.54 -1.22
CA GLU A 56 10.75 1.06 -1.98
C GLU A 56 10.34 1.33 -3.43
N ARG A 57 10.92 2.38 -4.02
CA ARG A 57 10.70 2.73 -5.43
C ARG A 57 11.99 2.58 -6.23
N ARG A 58 11.90 1.88 -7.36
CA ARG A 58 13.01 1.70 -8.29
C ARG A 58 12.57 2.05 -9.69
N ARG A 59 13.47 2.65 -10.48
CA ARG A 59 13.19 2.88 -11.90
C ARG A 59 13.06 1.53 -12.60
N ASP A 60 12.07 1.40 -13.48
CA ASP A 60 11.91 0.22 -14.31
C ASP A 60 13.13 0.10 -15.26
N PRO A 61 13.86 -1.03 -15.26
CA PRO A 61 15.01 -1.22 -16.14
C PRO A 61 14.63 -1.23 -17.63
N ASN A 62 13.37 -1.56 -17.95
CA ASN A 62 12.87 -1.64 -19.33
C ASN A 62 12.24 -0.33 -19.83
N ASP A 63 11.74 0.52 -18.93
CA ASP A 63 11.22 1.86 -19.27
C ASP A 63 11.49 2.85 -18.12
N ARG A 64 12.61 3.58 -18.20
CA ARG A 64 13.07 4.50 -17.14
C ARG A 64 12.11 5.65 -16.81
N ARG A 65 11.01 5.81 -17.56
CA ARG A 65 9.92 6.75 -17.26
C ARG A 65 8.97 6.22 -16.19
N ARG A 66 9.01 4.92 -15.90
CA ARG A 66 8.19 4.24 -14.91
C ARG A 66 8.97 3.99 -13.62
N HIS A 67 8.24 3.94 -12.53
CA HIS A 67 8.74 3.47 -11.25
C HIS A 67 7.98 2.21 -10.87
N ILE A 68 8.73 1.19 -10.50
CA ILE A 68 8.25 -0.04 -9.89
C ILE A 68 8.31 0.17 -8.38
N VAL A 69 7.22 -0.18 -7.70
CA VAL A 69 7.06 -0.10 -6.26
C VAL A 69 6.98 -1.53 -5.72
N SER A 70 7.66 -1.80 -4.62
CA SER A 70 7.56 -3.06 -3.87
C SER A 70 7.46 -2.79 -2.38
N LEU A 71 6.92 -3.76 -1.62
CA LEU A 71 7.00 -3.73 -0.17
C LEU A 71 8.43 -4.00 0.28
N THR A 72 8.85 -3.31 1.34
CA THR A 72 10.02 -3.75 2.12
C THR A 72 9.62 -4.89 3.07
N ALA A 73 10.59 -5.48 3.76
CA ALA A 73 10.31 -6.46 4.81
C ALA A 73 9.39 -5.91 5.92
N ASP A 74 9.50 -4.62 6.25
CA ASP A 74 8.64 -3.97 7.25
C ASP A 74 7.27 -3.59 6.67
N GLY A 75 7.23 -3.25 5.38
CA GLY A 75 6.00 -3.13 4.59
C GLY A 75 5.16 -4.41 4.63
N GLU A 76 5.78 -5.55 4.38
CA GLU A 76 5.10 -6.85 4.41
C GLU A 76 4.56 -7.20 5.80
N LYS A 77 5.36 -6.99 6.86
CA LYS A 77 4.90 -7.21 8.25
C LYS A 77 3.68 -6.34 8.55
N THR A 78 3.72 -5.09 8.13
CA THR A 78 2.64 -4.12 8.31
C THR A 78 1.39 -4.53 7.53
N HIS A 79 1.55 -4.92 6.27
CA HIS A 79 0.45 -5.45 5.44
C HIS A 79 -0.21 -6.66 6.13
N ARG A 80 0.58 -7.65 6.59
CA ARG A 80 0.04 -8.82 7.30
C ARG A 80 -0.75 -8.44 8.56
N ARG A 81 -0.24 -7.50 9.34
CA ARG A 81 -0.93 -6.98 10.55
C ARG A 81 -2.26 -6.33 10.19
N LEU A 82 -2.29 -5.47 9.17
CA LEU A 82 -3.50 -4.78 8.73
C LEU A 82 -4.54 -5.73 8.13
N ARG A 83 -4.09 -6.73 7.37
CA ARG A 83 -4.96 -7.79 6.83
C ARG A 83 -5.63 -8.58 7.95
N ALA A 84 -4.88 -8.95 8.99
CA ALA A 84 -5.42 -9.65 10.16
C ALA A 84 -6.48 -8.82 10.91
N LEU A 85 -6.23 -7.52 11.10
CA LEU A 85 -7.19 -6.59 11.72
C LEU A 85 -8.47 -6.43 10.89
N SER A 86 -8.33 -6.38 9.57
CA SER A 86 -9.46 -6.26 8.63
C SER A 86 -10.32 -7.53 8.61
N ALA A 87 -9.69 -8.71 8.60
CA ALA A 87 -10.37 -10.00 8.65
C ALA A 87 -11.09 -10.23 10.00
N ALA A 88 -10.47 -9.87 11.12
CA ALA A 88 -11.07 -9.98 12.45
C ALA A 88 -12.34 -9.12 12.59
N ARG A 89 -12.41 -7.99 11.88
CA ARG A 89 -13.56 -7.08 11.90
C ARG A 89 -14.69 -7.51 10.98
N ALA A 90 -14.39 -8.24 9.90
CA ALA A 90 -15.38 -8.90 9.05
C ALA A 90 -16.01 -10.15 9.70
N ALA A 91 -15.36 -10.69 10.75
CA ALA A 91 -15.80 -11.89 11.46
C ALA A 91 -16.78 -11.62 12.63
N LEU A 92 -17.24 -10.38 12.85
CA LEU A 92 -18.38 -10.16 13.76
C LEU A 92 -19.68 -10.55 13.05
N PRO A 93 -20.54 -11.41 13.64
CA PRO A 93 -21.81 -11.74 13.03
C PRO A 93 -22.66 -10.49 12.89
N ALA A 94 -23.10 -10.23 11.66
CA ALA A 94 -24.18 -9.29 11.39
C ALA A 94 -25.38 -9.70 12.28
N ARG A 95 -25.83 -8.78 13.12
CA ARG A 95 -27.09 -8.92 13.83
C ARG A 95 -28.26 -8.83 12.86
#